data_AF-A0A956IDD6-F1
#
_entry.id   AF-A0A956IDD6-F1
#
_cell.length_a   1.000
_cell.length_b   1.000
_cell.length_c   1.000
_cell.angle_alpha   90.00
_cell.angle_beta   90.00
_cell.angle_gamma   90.00
#
_symmetry.space_group_name_H-M   'P 1'
#
loop_
_entity.id
_entity.type
_entity.pdbx_description
1 polymer ?
#
loop_
_entity_poly.entity_id
_entity_poly.type
_entity_poly.pdbx_seq_one_letter_code
_entity_poly.pdbx_strand_id
1 'polypeptide(L)'
;MAVYASGVPHYIAGGMKRYVVAGVVGFIVLMLAMALSLGAFITLRLEESAMVASIALSFLLAAAAAALVLQWFDRAAEDATRAAAEAAFDPTRDEEVVSDDGRYQEEAPGKPSPVTPTVIDELERLDGPQGSLRHTLAILAVSLVLFIAFESQMGGARFLGYLVLTLVIHEAGHWLAMRAFGYRDLKVFFIPLLGAAVSGRNNRATGTQRAIVSLAGPIPGMLLAIGLAIAAGFAGEPMDEELFKLMFVVNAFNLLPIEPLDGGRLMNVLVYHRFPRVESAMRVLATVAMISAAIVWKDWFLGVFGASFALGLERSARIAKAAQTLRAGLSEDDLASESIPPERREQVGRVAAEEVLRGVDIYARPKILATTMHQLWSKTLVTPPGPFATAVLLAFYGLILSGLVAIGVSA
;
A
#
# COMPACT_ATOMS: atom_id res chain seq x y z
N MET A 1 -30.99 16.00 -18.76
CA MET A 1 -30.51 14.64 -18.47
C MET A 1 -29.68 14.64 -17.19
N ALA A 2 -30.38 14.99 -16.11
CA ALA A 2 -29.94 14.81 -14.73
C ALA A 2 -30.59 13.51 -14.20
N VAL A 3 -30.17 13.06 -13.03
CA VAL A 3 -30.57 11.85 -12.29
C VAL A 3 -29.66 10.64 -12.53
N TYR A 4 -28.48 10.67 -11.89
CA TYR A 4 -27.84 9.50 -11.29
C TYR A 4 -27.25 9.93 -9.95
N ALA A 5 -28.14 10.28 -9.03
CA ALA A 5 -27.83 10.53 -7.63
C ALA A 5 -29.06 10.12 -6.81
N SER A 6 -29.07 8.88 -6.32
CA SER A 6 -29.87 8.52 -5.15
C SER A 6 -29.34 7.23 -4.51
N GLY A 7 -28.84 7.40 -3.29
CA GLY A 7 -28.92 6.45 -2.18
C GLY A 7 -28.42 5.02 -2.42
N VAL A 8 -27.19 4.73 -1.96
CA VAL A 8 -26.89 3.38 -1.49
C VAL A 8 -27.60 3.21 -0.13
N PRO A 9 -28.64 2.36 0.00
CA PRO A 9 -29.37 2.22 1.25
C PRO A 9 -28.48 1.60 2.33
N HIS A 10 -28.66 2.03 3.57
CA HIS A 10 -27.90 1.61 4.75
C HIS A 10 -27.91 0.08 5.01
N TYR A 11 -28.78 -0.69 4.34
CA TYR A 11 -28.82 -2.15 4.39
C TYR A 11 -27.77 -2.86 3.51
N ILE A 12 -27.23 -2.20 2.47
CA ILE A 12 -26.13 -2.76 1.66
C ILE A 12 -24.85 -2.85 2.51
N ALA A 13 -24.68 -2.02 3.53
CA ALA A 13 -23.49 -2.01 4.40
C ALA A 13 -23.29 -3.31 5.22
N GLY A 14 -24.38 -4.02 5.58
CA GLY A 14 -24.33 -5.24 6.38
C GLY A 14 -23.91 -6.48 5.59
N GLY A 15 -24.46 -6.61 4.37
CA GLY A 15 -24.01 -7.58 3.39
C GLY A 15 -22.58 -7.25 2.95
N MET A 16 -22.36 -6.06 2.39
CA MET A 16 -21.11 -5.58 1.78
C MET A 16 -19.86 -5.69 2.68
N LYS A 17 -20.01 -5.50 4.00
CA LYS A 17 -18.92 -5.79 4.98
C LYS A 17 -18.54 -7.27 5.00
N ARG A 18 -19.49 -8.20 4.88
CA ARG A 18 -19.23 -9.65 4.88
C ARG A 18 -18.46 -10.10 3.64
N TYR A 19 -18.66 -9.48 2.46
CA TYR A 19 -17.94 -9.77 1.20
C TYR A 19 -16.45 -9.45 1.28
N VAL A 20 -16.14 -8.23 1.72
CA VAL A 20 -14.75 -7.82 1.79
C VAL A 20 -14.06 -8.46 2.99
N VAL A 21 -14.76 -8.69 4.10
CA VAL A 21 -14.23 -9.47 5.24
C VAL A 21 -13.96 -10.92 4.85
N ALA A 22 -14.84 -11.59 4.09
CA ALA A 22 -14.62 -12.96 3.65
C ALA A 22 -13.43 -13.07 2.67
N GLY A 23 -13.29 -12.13 1.73
CA GLY A 23 -12.12 -12.07 0.84
C GLY A 23 -10.81 -11.77 1.59
N VAL A 24 -10.84 -10.85 2.56
CA VAL A 24 -9.69 -10.53 3.42
C VAL A 24 -9.34 -11.69 4.34
N VAL A 25 -10.33 -12.38 4.92
CA VAL A 25 -10.13 -13.57 5.76
C VAL A 25 -9.59 -14.72 4.90
N GLY A 26 -10.13 -14.95 3.71
CA GLY A 26 -9.61 -15.95 2.77
C GLY A 26 -8.16 -15.66 2.37
N PHE A 27 -7.83 -14.40 2.10
CA PHE A 27 -6.46 -13.97 1.82
C PHE A 27 -5.53 -14.11 3.03
N ILE A 28 -5.97 -13.74 4.24
CA ILE A 28 -5.20 -13.90 5.49
C ILE A 28 -4.99 -15.38 5.80
N VAL A 29 -6.01 -16.23 5.62
CA VAL A 29 -5.91 -17.68 5.80
C VAL A 29 -4.96 -18.27 4.77
N LEU A 30 -5.00 -17.83 3.51
CA LEU A 30 -4.04 -18.22 2.48
C LEU A 30 -2.61 -17.81 2.87
N MET A 31 -2.41 -16.57 3.33
CA MET A 31 -1.11 -16.07 3.78
C MET A 31 -0.59 -16.79 5.03
N LEU A 32 -1.45 -17.08 6.00
CA LEU A 32 -1.10 -17.86 7.20
C LEU A 32 -0.80 -19.31 6.84
N ALA A 33 -1.58 -19.94 5.95
CA ALA A 33 -1.30 -21.27 5.44
C ALA A 33 0.04 -21.29 4.71
N MET A 34 0.34 -20.30 3.86
CA MET A 34 1.62 -20.17 3.18
C MET A 34 2.78 -19.94 4.16
N ALA A 35 2.61 -19.11 5.19
CA ALA A 35 3.62 -18.87 6.22
C ALA A 35 3.87 -20.13 7.08
N LEU A 36 2.82 -20.88 7.41
CA LEU A 36 2.92 -22.17 8.12
C LEU A 36 3.56 -23.24 7.24
N SER A 37 3.25 -23.29 5.95
CA SER A 37 3.88 -24.19 4.98
C SER A 37 5.36 -23.87 4.78
N LEU A 38 5.72 -22.59 4.69
CA LEU A 38 7.11 -22.14 4.62
C LEU A 38 7.86 -22.43 5.93
N GLY A 39 7.22 -22.21 7.08
CA GLY A 39 7.77 -22.57 8.39
C GLY A 39 7.97 -24.08 8.56
N ALA A 40 6.97 -24.88 8.17
CA ALA A 40 7.06 -26.35 8.17
C ALA A 40 8.16 -26.84 7.23
N PHE A 41 8.33 -26.23 6.06
CA PHE A 41 9.40 -26.54 5.11
C PHE A 41 10.80 -26.28 5.68
N ILE A 42 11.01 -25.10 6.29
CA ILE A 42 12.27 -24.74 6.96
C ILE A 42 12.59 -25.69 8.12
N THR A 43 11.56 -26.24 8.79
CA THR A 43 11.72 -27.03 10.01
C THR A 43 11.76 -28.55 9.77
N LEU A 44 11.07 -29.08 8.75
CA LEU A 44 10.77 -30.53 8.64
C LEU A 44 11.45 -31.28 7.49
N ARG A 45 12.18 -30.62 6.57
CA ARG A 45 12.90 -31.27 5.44
C ARG A 45 12.11 -32.42 4.77
N LEU A 46 10.92 -32.11 4.24
CA LEU A 46 10.02 -33.09 3.63
C LEU A 46 10.62 -33.72 2.35
N GLU A 47 10.26 -34.98 2.06
CA GLU A 47 10.63 -35.69 0.83
C GLU A 47 9.95 -35.11 -0.44
N GLU A 48 10.60 -35.22 -1.61
CA GLU A 48 10.17 -34.61 -2.88
C GLU A 48 8.74 -34.97 -3.30
N SER A 49 8.29 -36.21 -3.03
CA SER A 49 6.94 -36.68 -3.41
C SER A 49 5.84 -36.07 -2.52
N ALA A 50 6.11 -35.92 -1.22
CA ALA A 50 5.23 -35.21 -0.29
C ALA A 50 5.20 -33.71 -0.58
N MET A 51 6.31 -33.15 -1.07
CA MET A 51 6.41 -31.77 -1.52
C MET A 51 5.52 -31.49 -2.74
N VAL A 52 5.62 -32.29 -3.81
CA VAL A 52 4.77 -32.15 -5.01
C VAL A 52 3.28 -32.31 -4.67
N ALA A 53 2.95 -33.28 -3.80
CA ALA A 53 1.58 -33.45 -3.32
C ALA A 53 1.07 -32.24 -2.52
N SER A 54 1.91 -31.63 -1.68
CA SER A 54 1.52 -30.44 -0.91
C SER A 54 1.37 -29.20 -1.79
N ILE A 55 2.24 -29.01 -2.79
CA ILE A 55 2.15 -27.92 -3.78
C ILE A 55 0.88 -28.09 -4.62
N ALA A 56 0.64 -29.28 -5.17
CA ALA A 56 -0.57 -29.57 -5.92
C ALA A 56 -1.84 -29.35 -5.08
N LEU A 57 -1.81 -29.75 -3.81
CA LEU A 57 -2.90 -29.50 -2.86
C LEU A 57 -3.09 -28.00 -2.60
N SER A 58 -2.02 -27.22 -2.43
CA SER A 58 -2.09 -25.76 -2.26
C SER A 58 -2.66 -25.06 -3.49
N PHE A 59 -2.27 -25.46 -4.70
CA PHE A 59 -2.84 -24.94 -5.95
C PHE A 59 -4.31 -25.32 -6.12
N LEU A 60 -4.68 -26.57 -5.81
CA LEU A 60 -6.07 -27.03 -5.83
C LEU A 60 -6.92 -26.31 -4.79
N LEU A 61 -6.39 -26.08 -3.59
CA LEU A 61 -7.07 -25.32 -2.54
C LEU A 61 -7.22 -23.84 -2.91
N ALA A 62 -6.20 -23.23 -3.52
CA ALA A 62 -6.27 -21.85 -4.00
C ALA A 62 -7.26 -21.69 -5.17
N ALA A 63 -7.25 -22.63 -6.12
CA ALA A 63 -8.21 -22.65 -7.24
C ALA A 63 -9.64 -22.95 -6.75
N ALA A 64 -9.81 -23.86 -5.79
CA ALA A 64 -11.10 -24.14 -5.17
C ALA A 64 -11.61 -22.93 -4.36
N ALA A 65 -10.74 -22.25 -3.61
CA ALA A 65 -11.08 -21.02 -2.92
C ALA A 65 -11.48 -19.91 -3.90
N ALA A 66 -10.74 -19.75 -5.01
CA ALA A 66 -11.09 -18.80 -6.06
C ALA A 66 -12.43 -19.14 -6.73
N ALA A 67 -12.69 -20.42 -7.03
CA ALA A 67 -13.95 -20.88 -7.59
C ALA A 67 -15.13 -20.72 -6.63
N LEU A 68 -14.93 -21.01 -5.33
CA LEU A 68 -15.94 -20.78 -4.29
C LEU A 68 -16.25 -19.29 -4.12
N VAL A 69 -15.23 -18.44 -4.18
CA VAL A 69 -15.38 -16.98 -4.17
C VAL A 69 -16.18 -16.52 -5.39
N LEU A 70 -15.88 -17.02 -6.59
CA LEU A 70 -16.61 -16.69 -7.82
C LEU A 70 -18.08 -17.18 -7.80
N GLN A 71 -18.31 -18.44 -7.41
CA GLN A 71 -19.68 -18.99 -7.27
C GLN A 71 -20.50 -18.28 -6.19
N TRP A 72 -19.82 -17.74 -5.18
CA TRP A 72 -20.46 -16.94 -4.15
C TRP A 72 -20.77 -15.52 -4.64
N PHE A 73 -19.91 -14.94 -5.49
CA PHE A 73 -20.19 -13.68 -6.19
C PHE A 73 -21.42 -13.78 -7.09
N ASP A 74 -21.55 -14.87 -7.86
CA ASP A 74 -22.72 -15.08 -8.73
C ASP A 74 -24.02 -15.17 -7.92
N ARG A 75 -24.03 -16.00 -6.86
CA ARG A 75 -25.21 -16.11 -5.97
C ARG A 75 -25.56 -14.80 -5.27
N ALA A 76 -24.55 -14.03 -4.87
CA ALA A 76 -24.77 -12.74 -4.23
C ALA A 76 -25.25 -11.65 -5.19
N ALA A 77 -24.86 -11.71 -6.47
CA ALA A 77 -25.39 -10.82 -7.49
C ALA A 77 -26.86 -11.12 -7.77
N GLU A 78 -27.26 -12.40 -7.78
CA GLU A 78 -28.66 -12.83 -7.88
C GLU A 78 -29.50 -12.35 -6.69
N ASP A 79 -29.01 -12.54 -5.46
CA ASP A 79 -29.69 -12.11 -4.24
C ASP A 79 -29.84 -10.58 -4.16
N ALA A 80 -28.83 -9.82 -4.56
CA ALA A 80 -28.87 -8.36 -4.58
C ALA A 80 -29.86 -7.84 -5.64
N THR A 81 -29.94 -8.50 -6.81
CA THR A 81 -30.88 -8.16 -7.87
C THR A 81 -32.32 -8.45 -7.45
N ARG A 82 -32.53 -9.56 -6.72
CA ARG A 82 -33.84 -9.93 -6.17
C ARG A 82 -34.30 -9.00 -5.05
N ALA A 83 -33.41 -8.64 -4.13
CA ALA A 83 -33.69 -7.67 -3.07
C ALA A 83 -33.97 -6.26 -3.62
N ALA A 84 -33.29 -5.86 -4.70
CA ALA A 84 -33.56 -4.59 -5.39
C ALA A 84 -34.92 -4.60 -6.11
N ALA A 85 -35.32 -5.74 -6.68
CA ALA A 85 -36.64 -5.91 -7.30
C ALA A 85 -37.79 -5.90 -6.28
N GLU A 86 -37.59 -6.51 -5.11
CA GLU A 86 -38.56 -6.50 -4.00
C GLU A 86 -38.67 -5.11 -3.34
N ALA A 87 -37.57 -4.37 -3.22
CA ALA A 87 -37.56 -3.00 -2.66
C ALA A 87 -38.14 -1.93 -3.61
N ALA A 88 -38.21 -2.21 -4.92
CA ALA A 88 -38.82 -1.31 -5.90
C ALA A 88 -40.37 -1.38 -5.90
N PHE A 89 -40.97 -2.33 -5.17
CA PHE A 89 -42.41 -2.49 -5.02
C PHE A 89 -42.83 -2.37 -3.55
N ASP A 90 -42.73 -1.15 -2.99
CA ASP A 90 -43.33 -0.80 -1.70
C ASP A 90 -44.16 0.49 -1.85
N PRO A 91 -45.50 0.42 -1.83
CA PRO A 91 -46.38 1.56 -2.09
C PRO A 91 -46.54 2.51 -0.88
N THR A 92 -45.78 2.36 0.20
CA THR A 92 -46.02 3.10 1.46
C THR A 92 -44.93 4.09 1.88
N ARG A 93 -43.99 4.44 0.99
CA ARG A 93 -42.78 5.19 1.38
C ARG A 93 -42.76 6.66 0.96
N ASP A 94 -43.80 7.40 1.34
CA ASP A 94 -43.71 8.84 1.57
C ASP A 94 -44.00 9.09 3.05
N GLU A 95 -43.17 9.91 3.70
CA GLU A 95 -43.16 10.26 5.14
C GLU A 95 -42.27 9.37 6.04
N GLU A 96 -40.98 9.73 6.17
CA GLU A 96 -40.34 9.83 7.49
C GLU A 96 -39.00 10.60 7.46
N VAL A 97 -39.05 11.80 8.06
CA VAL A 97 -38.05 12.48 8.89
C VAL A 97 -36.62 12.64 8.33
N VAL A 98 -36.39 13.81 7.72
CA VAL A 98 -35.07 14.47 7.68
C VAL A 98 -35.02 15.49 8.83
N SER A 99 -34.30 15.16 9.89
CA SER A 99 -33.76 16.13 10.85
C SER A 99 -32.54 15.53 11.53
N ASP A 100 -31.34 15.96 11.14
CA ASP A 100 -30.36 16.55 12.06
C ASP A 100 -29.20 17.11 11.23
N ASP A 101 -28.80 18.33 11.56
CA ASP A 101 -27.88 19.20 10.85
C ASP A 101 -26.41 18.81 11.07
N GLY A 102 -25.77 18.26 10.03
CA GLY A 102 -24.33 17.95 9.99
C GLY A 102 -23.39 19.17 10.00
N ARG A 103 -23.71 20.23 10.74
CA ARG A 103 -22.79 21.32 11.01
C ARG A 103 -21.89 20.93 12.16
N TYR A 104 -20.58 20.92 11.94
CA TYR A 104 -19.63 21.07 13.04
C TYR A 104 -20.03 22.33 13.80
N GLN A 105 -20.51 22.15 15.03
CA GLN A 105 -20.84 23.26 15.91
C GLN A 105 -19.59 24.13 16.08
N GLU A 106 -19.76 25.42 15.87
CA GLU A 106 -18.79 26.44 16.24
C GLU A 106 -18.49 26.29 17.75
N GLU A 107 -17.20 26.16 18.07
CA GLU A 107 -16.71 25.64 19.34
C GLU A 107 -16.99 26.51 20.58
N ALA A 108 -16.99 25.82 21.73
CA ALA A 108 -16.77 26.42 23.04
C ALA A 108 -15.44 27.22 23.09
N PRO A 109 -15.42 28.39 23.77
CA PRO A 109 -14.25 29.27 23.81
C PRO A 109 -13.14 28.69 24.69
N GLY A 110 -11.91 28.51 24.17
CA GLY A 110 -10.76 28.26 25.07
C GLY A 110 -9.41 27.83 24.51
N LYS A 111 -9.29 27.23 23.31
CA LYS A 111 -7.98 26.83 22.75
C LYS A 111 -7.59 27.72 21.56
N PRO A 112 -6.35 28.23 21.50
CA PRO A 112 -5.87 28.95 20.33
C PRO A 112 -5.95 28.05 19.08
N SER A 113 -6.19 28.67 17.91
CA SER A 113 -6.17 27.95 16.64
C SER A 113 -4.79 27.31 16.42
N PRO A 114 -4.73 26.03 16.04
CA PRO A 114 -3.47 25.36 15.72
C PRO A 114 -2.87 25.85 14.38
N VAL A 115 -3.67 26.50 13.52
CA VAL A 115 -3.26 26.92 12.17
C VAL A 115 -2.74 28.37 12.21
N THR A 116 -1.50 28.53 12.66
CA THR A 116 -0.82 29.83 12.65
C THR A 116 -0.35 30.21 11.23
N PRO A 117 -0.04 31.50 10.96
CA PRO A 117 0.54 31.92 9.68
C PRO A 117 1.80 31.14 9.30
N THR A 118 2.64 30.82 10.29
CA THR A 118 3.84 29.99 10.09
C THR A 118 3.54 28.56 9.66
N VAL A 119 2.41 27.97 10.09
CA VAL A 119 1.94 26.65 9.64
C VAL A 119 1.43 26.74 8.21
N ILE A 120 0.72 27.82 7.87
CA ILE A 120 0.23 28.07 6.50
C ILE A 120 1.41 28.21 5.53
N ASP A 121 2.42 29.02 5.86
CA ASP A 121 3.62 29.17 5.04
C ASP A 121 4.32 27.83 4.78
N GLU A 122 4.37 26.95 5.79
CA GLU A 122 4.99 25.63 5.63
C GLU A 122 4.11 24.67 4.81
N LEU A 123 2.78 24.73 4.93
CA LEU A 123 1.87 24.00 4.05
C LEU A 123 2.04 24.41 2.59
N GLU A 124 2.10 25.71 2.33
CA GLU A 124 2.31 26.24 0.98
C GLU A 124 3.68 25.83 0.41
N ARG A 125 4.72 25.73 1.25
CA ARG A 125 6.01 25.14 0.84
C ARG A 125 5.91 23.66 0.48
N LEU A 126 5.08 22.89 1.17
CA LEU A 126 4.86 21.46 0.88
C LEU A 126 4.07 21.26 -0.42
N ASP A 127 3.09 22.11 -0.69
CA ASP A 127 2.26 22.09 -1.90
C ASP A 127 3.00 22.70 -3.12
N GLY A 128 3.96 23.60 -2.89
CA GLY A 128 4.75 24.26 -3.92
C GLY A 128 5.74 23.36 -4.68
N PRO A 129 6.34 23.86 -5.77
CA PRO A 129 7.37 23.15 -6.52
C PRO A 129 8.59 22.90 -5.63
N GLN A 130 8.93 21.63 -5.47
CA GLN A 130 9.96 21.22 -4.52
C GLN A 130 11.37 21.35 -5.12
N GLY A 131 12.09 22.39 -4.68
CA GLY A 131 13.55 22.48 -4.77
C GLY A 131 14.09 22.90 -6.14
N SER A 132 15.21 23.62 -6.12
CA SER A 132 15.95 23.96 -7.33
C SER A 132 16.59 22.71 -7.94
N LEU A 133 16.66 22.64 -9.28
CA LEU A 133 17.33 21.57 -10.03
C LEU A 133 18.72 21.24 -9.46
N ARG A 134 19.47 22.26 -9.01
CA ARG A 134 20.79 22.09 -8.39
C ARG A 134 20.73 21.26 -7.11
N HIS A 135 19.73 21.48 -6.28
CA HIS A 135 19.54 20.71 -5.04
C HIS A 135 19.11 19.27 -5.35
N THR A 136 18.23 19.05 -6.32
CA THR A 136 17.85 17.70 -6.76
C THR A 136 19.06 16.94 -7.29
N LEU A 137 19.86 17.56 -8.15
CA LEU A 137 21.10 16.97 -8.67
C LEU A 137 22.11 16.69 -7.56
N ALA A 138 22.26 17.59 -6.59
CA ALA A 138 23.15 17.39 -5.45
C ALA A 138 22.71 16.21 -4.58
N ILE A 139 21.41 16.11 -4.24
CA ILE A 139 20.86 14.98 -3.47
C ILE A 139 21.06 13.68 -4.24
N LEU A 140 20.77 13.66 -5.54
CA LEU A 140 20.99 12.48 -6.39
C LEU A 140 22.46 12.06 -6.37
N ALA A 141 23.39 12.98 -6.59
CA ALA A 141 24.82 12.68 -6.62
C ALA A 141 25.33 12.16 -5.26
N VAL A 142 25.00 12.83 -4.16
CA VAL A 142 25.40 12.42 -2.81
C VAL A 142 24.81 11.05 -2.48
N SER A 143 23.51 10.84 -2.75
CA SER A 143 22.86 9.57 -2.47
C SER A 143 23.43 8.41 -3.30
N LEU A 144 23.77 8.64 -4.56
CA LEU A 144 24.40 7.66 -5.43
C LEU A 144 25.81 7.29 -4.95
N VAL A 145 26.61 8.27 -4.53
CA VAL A 145 27.96 8.01 -3.99
C VAL A 145 27.87 7.19 -2.70
N LEU A 146 26.98 7.54 -1.78
CA LEU A 146 26.77 6.78 -0.55
C LEU A 146 26.28 5.36 -0.82
N PHE A 147 25.37 5.19 -1.79
CA PHE A 147 24.90 3.89 -2.24
C PHE A 147 26.05 3.04 -2.78
N ILE A 148 26.85 3.55 -3.73
CA ILE A 148 27.99 2.83 -4.31
C ILE A 148 29.03 2.47 -3.24
N ALA A 149 29.38 3.42 -2.36
CA ALA A 149 30.38 3.21 -1.31
C ALA A 149 29.96 2.16 -0.28
N PHE A 150 28.65 2.04 -0.01
CA PHE A 150 28.14 1.03 0.89
C PHE A 150 28.06 -0.35 0.20
N GLU A 151 27.41 -0.42 -0.96
CA GLU A 151 27.14 -1.69 -1.66
C GLU A 151 28.41 -2.36 -2.18
N SER A 152 29.44 -1.59 -2.56
CA SER A 152 30.75 -2.13 -2.96
C SER A 152 31.50 -2.86 -1.84
N GLN A 153 31.08 -2.69 -0.58
CA GLN A 153 31.61 -3.47 0.55
C GLN A 153 30.89 -4.82 0.71
N MET A 154 29.68 -4.96 0.16
CA MET A 154 28.87 -6.19 0.22
C MET A 154 29.13 -7.12 -0.96
N GLY A 155 29.47 -6.56 -2.14
CA GLY A 155 29.76 -7.33 -3.34
C GLY A 155 30.76 -6.64 -4.26
N GLY A 156 31.45 -7.42 -5.10
CA GLY A 156 32.37 -6.89 -6.10
C GLY A 156 31.67 -6.06 -7.18
N ALA A 157 32.44 -5.52 -8.13
CA ALA A 157 31.91 -4.65 -9.19
C ALA A 157 30.78 -5.28 -10.04
N ARG A 158 30.80 -6.62 -10.22
CA ARG A 158 29.75 -7.36 -10.92
C ARG A 158 28.41 -7.30 -10.19
N PHE A 159 28.41 -7.63 -8.89
CA PHE A 159 27.24 -7.52 -8.02
C PHE A 159 26.63 -6.13 -8.07
N LEU A 160 27.46 -5.09 -7.91
CA LEU A 160 27.01 -3.70 -7.98
C LEU A 160 26.37 -3.37 -9.34
N GLY A 161 26.97 -3.83 -10.44
CA GLY A 161 26.43 -3.66 -11.78
C GLY A 161 25.04 -4.30 -11.94
N TYR A 162 24.88 -5.53 -11.45
CA TYR A 162 23.59 -6.25 -11.50
C TYR A 162 22.54 -5.66 -10.58
N LEU A 163 22.93 -5.20 -9.39
CA LEU A 163 22.04 -4.50 -8.47
C LEU A 163 21.54 -3.19 -9.09
N VAL A 164 22.44 -2.37 -9.64
CA VAL A 164 22.06 -1.12 -10.32
C VAL A 164 21.15 -1.40 -11.51
N LEU A 165 21.46 -2.39 -12.34
CA LEU A 165 20.60 -2.79 -13.46
C LEU A 165 19.19 -3.18 -12.99
N THR A 166 19.11 -3.99 -11.93
CA THR A 166 17.85 -4.43 -11.33
C THR A 166 17.03 -3.24 -10.84
N LEU A 167 17.65 -2.32 -10.09
CA LEU A 167 17.00 -1.13 -9.56
C LEU A 167 16.56 -0.18 -10.68
N VAL A 168 17.35 0.00 -11.73
CA VAL A 168 16.98 0.83 -12.88
C VAL A 168 15.75 0.28 -13.58
N ILE A 169 15.68 -1.04 -13.82
CA ILE A 169 14.51 -1.66 -14.45
C ILE A 169 13.28 -1.52 -13.56
N HIS A 170 13.44 -1.73 -12.26
CA HIS A 170 12.39 -1.56 -11.27
C HIS A 170 11.85 -0.12 -11.26
N GLU A 171 12.71 0.86 -11.06
CA GLU A 171 12.30 2.27 -11.00
C GLU A 171 11.80 2.80 -12.34
N ALA A 172 12.33 2.31 -13.47
CA ALA A 172 11.81 2.66 -14.79
C ALA A 172 10.35 2.23 -14.95
N GLY A 173 9.96 1.07 -14.41
CA GLY A 173 8.58 0.61 -14.38
C GLY A 173 7.66 1.57 -13.64
N HIS A 174 8.04 1.96 -12.42
CA HIS A 174 7.35 2.99 -11.63
C HIS A 174 7.22 4.31 -12.40
N TRP A 175 8.33 4.79 -12.95
CA TRP A 175 8.39 6.06 -13.68
C TRP A 175 7.50 6.07 -14.92
N LEU A 176 7.53 5.00 -15.72
CA LEU A 176 6.71 4.86 -16.93
C LEU A 176 5.21 4.83 -16.58
N ALA A 177 4.82 4.05 -15.57
CA ALA A 177 3.43 3.99 -15.13
C ALA A 177 2.95 5.35 -14.58
N MET A 178 3.76 6.00 -13.75
CA MET A 178 3.46 7.34 -13.25
C MET A 178 3.32 8.37 -14.38
N ARG A 179 4.22 8.34 -15.38
CA ARG A 179 4.15 9.22 -16.55
C ARG A 179 2.88 8.98 -17.37
N ALA A 180 2.52 7.71 -17.58
CA ALA A 180 1.31 7.31 -18.32
C ALA A 180 0.02 7.76 -17.60
N PHE A 181 0.01 7.76 -16.27
CA PHE A 181 -1.12 8.24 -15.47
C PHE A 181 -1.08 9.74 -15.15
N GLY A 182 -0.18 10.50 -15.77
CA GLY A 182 -0.16 11.96 -15.65
C GLY A 182 0.40 12.50 -14.34
N TYR A 183 1.22 11.72 -13.62
CA TYR A 183 1.95 12.22 -12.46
C TYR A 183 2.92 13.35 -12.88
N ARG A 184 3.05 14.33 -11.99
CA ARG A 184 3.92 15.50 -12.15
C ARG A 184 5.06 15.46 -11.14
N ASP A 185 6.07 16.29 -11.37
CA ASP A 185 7.25 16.44 -10.49
C ASP A 185 7.95 15.11 -10.18
N LEU A 186 8.14 14.29 -11.21
CA LEU A 186 8.82 13.01 -11.09
C LEU A 186 10.29 13.22 -10.70
N LYS A 187 10.70 12.61 -9.60
CA LYS A 187 12.07 12.64 -9.08
C LYS A 187 12.55 11.24 -8.81
N VAL A 188 13.81 10.99 -9.15
CA VAL A 188 14.52 9.76 -8.80
C VAL A 188 15.58 10.12 -7.77
N PHE A 189 15.73 9.30 -6.74
CA PHE A 189 16.80 9.43 -5.76
C PHE A 189 17.23 8.04 -5.28
N PHE A 190 18.48 7.93 -4.82
CA PHE A 190 18.97 6.70 -4.21
C PHE A 190 18.80 6.79 -2.69
N ILE A 191 18.51 5.67 -2.07
CA ILE A 191 18.47 5.51 -0.63
C ILE A 191 19.49 4.41 -0.32
N PRO A 192 20.60 4.74 0.37
CA PRO A 192 21.55 3.72 0.80
C PRO A 192 20.79 2.55 1.47
N LEU A 193 21.18 1.31 1.16
CA LEU A 193 20.61 0.07 1.73
C LEU A 193 19.21 -0.33 1.23
N LEU A 194 18.43 0.64 0.75
CA LEU A 194 17.05 0.42 0.30
C LEU A 194 16.92 0.42 -1.23
N GLY A 195 17.88 1.02 -1.94
CA GLY A 195 17.96 1.00 -3.40
C GLY A 195 17.72 2.37 -4.02
N ALA A 196 16.91 2.40 -5.08
CA ALA A 196 16.46 3.64 -5.71
C ALA A 196 14.96 3.85 -5.40
N ALA A 197 14.46 5.07 -5.58
CA ALA A 197 13.05 5.37 -5.43
C ALA A 197 12.64 6.48 -6.40
N VAL A 198 11.48 6.30 -7.03
CA VAL A 198 10.79 7.34 -7.79
C VAL A 198 9.65 7.92 -6.97
N SER A 199 9.59 9.25 -6.90
CA SER A 199 8.45 9.98 -6.33
C SER A 199 7.79 10.86 -7.39
N GLY A 200 6.47 10.96 -7.37
CA GLY A 200 5.69 11.89 -8.19
C GLY A 200 4.39 12.28 -7.51
N ARG A 201 3.77 13.35 -7.98
CA ARG A 201 2.50 13.86 -7.43
C ARG A 201 1.36 13.63 -8.43
N ASN A 202 0.30 13.00 -7.94
CA ASN A 202 -0.99 12.94 -8.61
C ASN A 202 -2.08 12.64 -7.57
N ASN A 203 -2.72 13.70 -7.06
CA ASN A 203 -3.75 13.54 -6.05
C ASN A 203 -5.08 13.03 -6.62
N ARG A 204 -5.24 13.12 -7.96
CA ARG A 204 -6.40 12.60 -8.70
C ARG A 204 -6.22 11.16 -9.18
N ALA A 205 -5.06 10.54 -8.95
CA ALA A 205 -4.82 9.17 -9.35
C ALA A 205 -5.79 8.23 -8.64
N THR A 206 -6.55 7.45 -9.41
CA THR A 206 -7.50 6.47 -8.88
C THR A 206 -6.76 5.38 -8.11
N GLY A 207 -7.44 4.70 -7.19
CA GLY A 207 -6.87 3.54 -6.51
C GLY A 207 -6.32 2.49 -7.48
N THR A 208 -6.98 2.26 -8.62
CA THR A 208 -6.50 1.31 -9.63
C THR A 208 -5.20 1.78 -10.26
N GLN A 209 -5.06 3.07 -10.59
CA GLN A 209 -3.82 3.62 -11.14
C GLN A 209 -2.69 3.50 -10.12
N ARG A 210 -2.94 3.80 -8.84
CA ARG A 210 -1.95 3.65 -7.76
C ARG A 210 -1.53 2.19 -7.59
N ALA A 211 -2.47 1.25 -7.65
CA ALA A 211 -2.18 -0.18 -7.60
C ALA A 211 -1.31 -0.64 -8.78
N ILE A 212 -1.62 -0.17 -10.01
CA ILE A 212 -0.81 -0.48 -11.19
C ILE A 212 0.60 0.11 -11.05
N VAL A 213 0.74 1.35 -10.57
CA VAL A 213 2.06 1.95 -10.30
C VAL A 213 2.86 1.06 -9.34
N SER A 214 2.28 0.66 -8.20
CA SER A 214 2.98 -0.21 -7.23
C SER A 214 3.46 -1.52 -7.84
N LEU A 215 2.71 -2.11 -8.77
CA LEU A 215 3.11 -3.34 -9.46
C LEU A 215 4.08 -3.10 -10.63
N ALA A 216 4.09 -1.90 -11.21
CA ALA A 216 4.87 -1.58 -12.38
C ALA A 216 6.37 -1.62 -12.13
N GLY A 217 6.83 -1.41 -10.89
CA GLY A 217 8.24 -1.61 -10.55
C GLY A 217 8.67 -3.08 -10.47
N PRO A 218 8.07 -3.90 -9.59
CA PRO A 218 8.54 -5.26 -9.37
C PRO A 218 8.28 -6.22 -10.54
N ILE A 219 7.17 -6.07 -11.27
CA ILE A 219 6.77 -7.05 -12.29
C ILE A 219 7.75 -7.14 -13.48
N PRO A 220 8.19 -6.03 -14.12
CA PRO A 220 9.13 -6.10 -15.24
C PRO A 220 10.44 -6.81 -14.88
N GLY A 221 11.03 -6.52 -13.72
CA GLY A 221 12.27 -7.16 -13.30
C GLY A 221 12.09 -8.65 -13.03
N MET A 222 10.95 -9.05 -12.48
CA MET A 222 10.63 -10.47 -12.25
C MET A 222 10.37 -11.24 -13.55
N LEU A 223 9.64 -10.64 -14.49
CA LEU A 223 9.43 -11.23 -15.82
C LEU A 223 10.74 -11.36 -16.59
N LEU A 224 11.63 -10.37 -16.48
CA LEU A 224 12.94 -10.44 -17.12
C LEU A 224 13.81 -11.55 -16.52
N ALA A 225 13.84 -11.69 -15.18
CA ALA A 225 14.55 -12.78 -14.53
C ALA A 225 14.09 -14.15 -15.03
N ILE A 226 12.76 -14.38 -15.05
CA ILE A 226 12.16 -15.62 -15.55
C ILE A 226 12.47 -15.82 -17.04
N GLY A 227 12.35 -14.77 -17.85
CA GLY A 227 12.63 -14.83 -19.29
C GLY A 227 14.09 -15.19 -19.60
N LEU A 228 15.04 -14.62 -18.84
CA LEU A 228 16.46 -14.95 -18.97
C LEU A 228 16.75 -16.41 -18.57
N ALA A 229 16.10 -16.91 -17.51
CA ALA A 229 16.22 -18.30 -17.09
C ALA A 229 15.71 -19.28 -18.18
N ILE A 230 14.55 -18.98 -18.76
CA ILE A 230 13.95 -19.77 -19.84
C ILE A 230 14.85 -19.73 -21.09
N ALA A 231 15.35 -18.55 -21.46
CA ALA A 231 16.23 -18.38 -22.62
C ALA A 231 17.54 -19.17 -22.48
N ALA A 232 18.17 -19.14 -21.29
CA ALA A 232 19.36 -19.94 -20.99
C ALA A 232 19.08 -21.44 -21.13
N GLY A 233 17.95 -21.91 -20.61
CA GLY A 233 17.50 -23.30 -20.76
C GLY A 233 17.32 -23.74 -22.21
N PHE A 234 16.73 -22.90 -23.07
CA PHE A 234 16.59 -23.20 -24.50
C PHE A 234 17.92 -23.14 -25.25
N ALA A 235 18.84 -22.26 -24.85
CA ALA A 235 20.16 -22.15 -25.46
C ALA A 235 21.12 -23.28 -25.03
N GLY A 236 20.80 -24.01 -23.95
CA GLY A 236 21.71 -25.00 -23.36
C GLY A 236 22.90 -24.36 -22.63
N GLU A 237 22.81 -23.07 -22.33
CA GLU A 237 23.86 -22.29 -21.66
C GLU A 237 23.56 -22.18 -20.16
N PRO A 238 24.59 -22.10 -19.29
CA PRO A 238 24.37 -21.88 -17.87
C PRO A 238 23.73 -20.50 -17.65
N MET A 239 22.63 -20.47 -16.88
CA MET A 239 22.00 -19.22 -16.47
C MET A 239 22.94 -18.43 -15.56
N ASP A 240 22.99 -17.10 -15.73
CA ASP A 240 23.66 -16.23 -14.78
C ASP A 240 22.86 -16.18 -13.47
N GLU A 241 23.22 -17.05 -12.53
CA GLU A 241 22.55 -17.17 -11.24
C GLU A 241 22.58 -15.89 -10.41
N GLU A 242 23.66 -15.12 -10.48
CA GLU A 242 23.83 -13.90 -9.69
C GLU A 242 22.85 -12.83 -10.16
N LEU A 243 22.75 -12.63 -11.48
CA LEU A 243 21.79 -11.71 -12.07
C LEU A 243 20.35 -12.15 -11.82
N PHE A 244 20.06 -13.45 -11.99
CA PHE A 244 18.73 -13.99 -11.72
C PHE A 244 18.31 -13.77 -10.26
N LYS A 245 19.18 -14.14 -9.31
CA LYS A 245 18.91 -14.00 -7.87
C LYS A 245 18.67 -12.53 -7.51
N LEU A 246 19.50 -11.61 -8.00
CA LEU A 246 19.33 -10.18 -7.73
C LEU A 246 18.00 -9.65 -8.29
N MET A 247 17.71 -9.91 -9.57
CA MET A 247 16.46 -9.48 -10.17
C MET A 247 15.26 -10.10 -9.49
N PHE A 248 15.28 -11.39 -9.20
CA PHE A 248 14.15 -12.07 -8.61
C PHE A 248 13.93 -11.63 -7.15
N VAL A 249 14.98 -11.67 -6.31
CA VAL A 249 14.87 -11.39 -4.86
C VAL A 249 14.53 -9.94 -4.59
N VAL A 250 15.14 -8.97 -5.28
CA VAL A 250 14.85 -7.53 -5.06
C VAL A 250 13.39 -7.22 -5.41
N ASN A 251 12.87 -7.78 -6.50
CA ASN A 251 11.48 -7.56 -6.92
C ASN A 251 10.49 -8.33 -6.03
N ALA A 252 10.81 -9.57 -5.65
CA ALA A 252 10.02 -10.36 -4.71
C ALA A 252 9.93 -9.70 -3.33
N PHE A 253 11.05 -9.16 -2.84
CA PHE A 253 11.11 -8.44 -1.58
C PHE A 253 10.22 -7.19 -1.63
N ASN A 254 10.27 -6.43 -2.72
CA ASN A 254 9.39 -5.27 -2.90
C ASN A 254 7.90 -5.64 -2.96
N LEU A 255 7.56 -6.88 -3.31
CA LEU A 255 6.18 -7.38 -3.27
C LEU A 255 5.74 -7.86 -1.89
N LEU A 256 6.54 -7.72 -0.83
CA LEU A 256 6.05 -8.02 0.52
C LEU A 256 4.95 -7.03 0.93
N PRO A 257 3.87 -7.49 1.60
CA PRO A 257 2.72 -6.66 1.99
C PRO A 257 3.02 -5.80 3.23
N ILE A 258 4.12 -5.04 3.19
CA ILE A 258 4.65 -4.27 4.32
C ILE A 258 5.10 -2.90 3.79
N GLU A 259 4.53 -1.80 4.31
CA GLU A 259 5.02 -0.46 3.96
C GLU A 259 6.42 -0.24 4.54
N PRO A 260 7.38 0.38 3.82
CA PRO A 260 7.20 1.21 2.62
C PRO A 260 7.31 0.48 1.27
N LEU A 261 7.39 -0.86 1.25
CA LEU A 261 7.57 -1.65 0.04
C LEU A 261 6.35 -1.57 -0.89
N ASP A 262 6.53 -1.91 -2.16
CA ASP A 262 5.48 -1.86 -3.18
C ASP A 262 4.26 -2.72 -2.89
N GLY A 263 4.45 -3.93 -2.38
CA GLY A 263 3.37 -4.79 -1.92
C GLY A 263 2.59 -4.15 -0.77
N GLY A 264 3.28 -3.44 0.14
CA GLY A 264 2.65 -2.62 1.17
C GLY A 264 1.83 -1.47 0.60
N ARG A 265 2.39 -0.72 -0.38
CA ARG A 265 1.68 0.37 -1.09
C ARG A 265 0.44 -0.15 -1.81
N LEU A 266 0.54 -1.30 -2.47
CA LEU A 266 -0.57 -2.00 -3.12
C LEU A 266 -1.65 -2.37 -2.09
N MET A 267 -1.27 -3.06 -1.02
CA MET A 267 -2.19 -3.46 0.05
C MET A 267 -2.84 -2.27 0.75
N ASN A 268 -2.15 -1.12 0.83
CA ASN A 268 -2.71 0.09 1.39
C ASN A 268 -3.94 0.57 0.60
N VAL A 269 -3.80 0.60 -0.73
CA VAL A 269 -4.85 1.03 -1.65
C VAL A 269 -5.97 -0.01 -1.78
N LEU A 270 -5.64 -1.30 -1.71
CA LEU A 270 -6.63 -2.39 -1.87
C LEU A 270 -7.39 -2.70 -0.58
N VAL A 271 -6.72 -2.70 0.57
CA VAL A 271 -7.25 -3.28 1.82
C VAL A 271 -7.17 -2.30 2.99
N TYR A 272 -6.01 -1.69 3.25
CA TYR A 272 -5.81 -0.97 4.51
C TYR A 272 -6.64 0.30 4.63
N HIS A 273 -6.93 0.98 3.51
CA HIS A 273 -7.85 2.11 3.50
C HIS A 273 -9.26 1.74 3.97
N ARG A 274 -9.71 0.51 3.66
CA ARG A 274 -11.01 -0.04 4.09
C ARG A 274 -10.99 -0.59 5.50
N PHE A 275 -9.87 -1.22 5.86
CA PHE A 275 -9.69 -1.87 7.15
C PHE A 275 -8.37 -1.43 7.80
N PRO A 276 -8.36 -0.26 8.46
CA PRO A 276 -7.16 0.22 9.15
C PRO A 276 -6.61 -0.77 10.19
N ARG A 277 -7.46 -1.63 10.77
CA ARG A 277 -7.03 -2.68 11.70
C ARG A 277 -6.13 -3.74 11.05
N VAL A 278 -6.33 -4.03 9.76
CA VAL A 278 -5.49 -4.99 9.02
C VAL A 278 -4.11 -4.38 8.77
N GLU A 279 -4.03 -3.07 8.51
CA GLU A 279 -2.75 -2.33 8.44
C GLU A 279 -1.93 -2.51 9.71
N SER A 280 -2.57 -2.22 10.86
CA SER A 280 -1.92 -2.34 12.17
C SER A 280 -1.50 -3.78 12.46
N ALA A 281 -2.34 -4.76 12.17
CA ALA A 281 -2.02 -6.17 12.38
C ALA A 281 -0.83 -6.62 11.53
N MET A 282 -0.79 -6.25 10.24
CA MET A 282 0.32 -6.58 9.34
C MET A 282 1.63 -5.91 9.76
N ARG A 283 1.57 -4.64 10.18
CA ARG A 283 2.76 -3.93 10.70
C ARG A 283 3.28 -4.55 12.01
N VAL A 284 2.39 -4.99 12.92
CA VAL A 284 2.79 -5.70 14.13
C VAL A 284 3.43 -7.04 13.77
N LEU A 285 2.82 -7.81 12.87
CA LEU A 285 3.36 -9.07 12.40
C LEU A 285 4.75 -8.89 11.77
N ALA A 286 4.91 -7.89 10.90
CA ALA A 286 6.20 -7.54 10.31
C ALA A 286 7.24 -7.17 11.36
N THR A 287 6.86 -6.35 12.34
CA THR A 287 7.74 -5.96 13.46
C THR A 287 8.22 -7.18 14.23
N VAL A 288 7.30 -8.08 14.61
CA VAL A 288 7.63 -9.31 15.35
C VAL A 288 8.52 -10.22 14.50
N ALA A 289 8.21 -10.40 13.22
CA ALA A 289 8.99 -11.23 12.32
C ALA A 289 10.43 -10.69 12.17
N MET A 290 10.59 -9.39 11.95
CA MET A 290 11.91 -8.75 11.78
C MET A 290 12.74 -8.81 13.07
N ILE A 291 12.14 -8.53 14.24
CA ILE A 291 12.85 -8.63 15.52
C ILE A 291 13.23 -10.09 15.81
N SER A 292 12.34 -11.04 15.53
CA SER A 292 12.63 -12.47 15.70
C SER A 292 13.78 -12.91 14.79
N ALA A 293 13.73 -12.54 13.52
CA ALA A 293 14.80 -12.82 12.56
C ALA A 293 16.13 -12.16 12.97
N ALA A 294 16.09 -10.92 13.46
CA ALA A 294 17.26 -10.22 13.97
C ALA A 294 17.93 -10.97 15.13
N ILE A 295 17.13 -11.51 16.05
CA ILE A 295 17.64 -12.32 17.18
C ILE A 295 18.23 -13.64 16.68
N VAL A 296 17.50 -14.36 15.82
CA VAL A 296 17.92 -15.68 15.31
C VAL A 296 19.19 -15.57 14.48
N TRP A 297 19.29 -14.59 13.59
CA TRP A 297 20.44 -14.38 12.72
C TRP A 297 21.54 -13.52 13.34
N LYS A 298 21.33 -13.02 14.57
CA LYS A 298 22.24 -12.11 15.27
C LYS A 298 22.56 -10.86 14.43
N ASP A 299 21.58 -10.42 13.66
CA ASP A 299 21.68 -9.26 12.79
C ASP A 299 21.08 -8.04 13.49
N TRP A 300 21.95 -7.21 14.04
CA TRP A 300 21.55 -5.99 14.74
C TRP A 300 20.89 -4.97 13.79
N PHE A 301 21.25 -4.98 12.51
CA PHE A 301 20.72 -4.05 11.52
C PHE A 301 19.25 -4.34 11.25
N LEU A 302 18.89 -5.61 11.08
CA LEU A 302 17.50 -6.04 10.97
C LEU A 302 16.70 -5.69 12.25
N GLY A 303 17.34 -5.76 13.41
CA GLY A 303 16.76 -5.36 14.69
C GLY A 303 16.43 -3.87 14.76
N VAL A 304 17.34 -3.00 14.28
CA VAL A 304 17.10 -1.55 14.19
C VAL A 304 15.93 -1.24 13.26
N PHE A 305 15.85 -1.91 12.11
CA PHE A 305 14.71 -1.77 11.21
C PHE A 305 13.40 -2.21 11.88
N GLY A 306 13.37 -3.38 12.54
CA GLY A 306 12.21 -3.84 13.30
C GLY A 306 11.77 -2.86 14.38
N ALA A 307 12.71 -2.29 15.14
CA ALA A 307 12.42 -1.27 16.15
C ALA A 307 11.84 0.02 15.55
N SER A 308 12.37 0.48 14.40
CA SER A 308 11.84 1.67 13.72
C SER A 308 10.38 1.50 13.28
N PHE A 309 10.01 0.30 12.84
CA PHE A 309 8.63 -0.06 12.51
C PHE A 309 7.74 -0.04 13.74
N ALA A 310 8.22 -0.59 14.86
CA ALA A 310 7.51 -0.60 16.14
C ALA A 310 7.14 0.83 16.59
N LEU A 311 8.11 1.76 16.53
CA LEU A 311 7.91 3.15 16.92
C LEU A 311 6.89 3.90 16.05
N GLY A 312 6.71 3.48 14.80
CA GLY A 312 5.76 4.07 13.86
C GLY A 312 4.32 3.54 13.96
N LEU A 313 4.10 2.42 14.66
CA LEU A 313 2.81 1.72 14.71
C LEU A 313 1.67 2.62 15.21
N GLU A 314 1.87 3.23 16.38
CA GLU A 314 0.84 4.04 17.02
C GLU A 314 0.50 5.27 16.17
N ARG A 315 1.51 5.96 15.66
CA ARG A 315 1.31 7.15 14.82
C ARG A 315 0.60 6.81 13.52
N SER A 316 0.96 5.70 12.85
CA SER A 316 0.27 5.29 11.60
C SER A 316 -1.20 4.97 11.85
N ALA A 317 -1.50 4.25 12.93
CA ALA A 317 -2.87 3.89 13.30
C ALA A 317 -3.72 5.14 13.61
N ARG A 318 -3.15 6.12 14.32
CA ARG A 318 -3.81 7.41 14.59
C ARG A 318 -4.08 8.18 13.29
N ILE A 319 -3.10 8.27 12.38
CA ILE A 319 -3.28 8.93 11.07
C ILE A 319 -4.37 8.24 10.24
N ALA A 320 -4.36 6.90 10.19
CA ALA A 320 -5.36 6.14 9.44
C ALA A 320 -6.79 6.39 9.95
N LYS A 321 -6.96 6.34 11.29
CA LYS A 321 -8.26 6.61 11.92
C LYS A 321 -8.71 8.06 11.70
N ALA A 322 -7.82 9.01 11.93
CA ALA A 322 -8.10 10.44 11.76
C ALA A 322 -8.48 10.77 10.30
N ALA A 323 -7.80 10.17 9.31
CA ALA A 323 -8.11 10.35 7.90
C ALA A 323 -9.52 9.84 7.56
N GLN A 324 -9.92 8.70 8.13
CA GLN A 324 -11.24 8.13 7.92
C GLN A 324 -12.34 9.01 8.53
N THR A 325 -12.13 9.50 9.75
CA THR A 325 -13.05 10.45 10.41
C THR A 325 -13.18 11.74 9.60
N LEU A 326 -12.05 12.31 9.18
CA LEU A 326 -12.02 13.54 8.41
C LEU A 326 -12.75 13.37 7.07
N ARG A 327 -12.51 12.26 6.36
CA ARG A 327 -13.16 11.98 5.06
C ARG A 327 -14.69 11.91 5.15
N ALA A 328 -15.25 11.45 6.27
CA ALA A 328 -16.70 11.35 6.45
C ALA A 328 -17.41 12.73 6.50
N GLY A 329 -16.69 13.80 6.83
CA GLY A 329 -17.22 15.16 6.94
C GLY A 329 -16.89 16.09 5.76
N LEU A 330 -16.30 15.57 4.68
CA LEU A 330 -15.91 16.34 3.50
C LEU A 330 -16.90 16.15 2.34
N SER A 331 -17.15 17.21 1.59
CA SER A 331 -17.92 17.16 0.34
C SER A 331 -17.07 16.65 -0.83
N GLU A 332 -17.70 16.23 -1.92
CA GLU A 332 -16.99 15.84 -3.15
C GLU A 332 -16.19 17.01 -3.74
N ASP A 333 -16.67 18.25 -3.58
CA ASP A 333 -15.97 19.46 -4.02
C ASP A 333 -14.69 19.70 -3.21
N ASP A 334 -14.72 19.46 -1.89
CA ASP A 334 -13.52 19.51 -1.03
C ASP A 334 -12.47 18.48 -1.51
N LEU A 335 -12.92 17.28 -1.87
CA LEU A 335 -12.06 16.17 -2.33
C LEU A 335 -11.51 16.36 -3.75
N ALA A 336 -12.07 17.30 -4.53
CA ALA A 336 -11.55 17.65 -5.85
C ALA A 336 -10.27 18.51 -5.79
N SER A 337 -10.02 19.16 -4.64
CA SER A 337 -8.84 19.99 -4.39
C SER A 337 -7.59 19.16 -4.11
N GLU A 338 -6.49 19.44 -4.82
CA GLU A 338 -5.21 18.74 -4.58
C GLU A 338 -4.57 19.14 -3.25
N SER A 339 -4.71 20.41 -2.84
CA SER A 339 -4.22 20.96 -1.57
C SER A 339 -5.36 21.11 -0.57
N ILE A 340 -5.04 21.30 0.72
CA ILE A 340 -6.05 21.55 1.76
C ILE A 340 -6.75 22.90 1.47
N PRO A 341 -8.08 22.91 1.21
CA PRO A 341 -8.81 24.15 0.97
C PRO A 341 -8.69 25.09 2.18
N PRO A 342 -8.55 26.42 1.98
CA PRO A 342 -8.39 27.39 3.08
C PRO A 342 -9.44 27.23 4.18
N GLU A 343 -10.69 27.03 3.81
CA GLU A 343 -11.84 26.81 4.69
C GLU A 343 -11.75 25.52 5.52
N ARG A 344 -10.99 24.52 5.07
CA ARG A 344 -10.80 23.24 5.80
C ARG A 344 -9.52 23.20 6.63
N ARG A 345 -8.59 24.15 6.46
CA ARG A 345 -7.29 24.13 7.15
C ARG A 345 -7.44 24.03 8.68
N GLU A 346 -8.36 24.79 9.26
CA GLU A 346 -8.62 24.76 10.71
C GLU A 346 -9.09 23.38 11.18
N GLN A 347 -10.08 22.80 10.48
CA GLN A 347 -10.60 21.47 10.78
C GLN A 347 -9.50 20.39 10.69
N VAL A 348 -8.71 20.39 9.61
CA VAL A 348 -7.60 19.44 9.41
C VAL A 348 -6.51 19.65 10.47
N GLY A 349 -6.20 20.90 10.79
CA GLY A 349 -5.20 21.27 11.79
C GLY A 349 -5.55 20.78 13.19
N ARG A 350 -6.82 20.91 13.58
CA ARG A 350 -7.33 20.41 14.86
C ARG A 350 -7.30 18.89 14.94
N VAL A 351 -7.79 18.20 13.92
CA VAL A 351 -7.71 16.73 13.87
C VAL A 351 -6.25 16.25 13.94
N ALA A 352 -5.34 16.90 13.21
CA ALA A 352 -3.92 16.57 13.27
C ALA A 352 -3.30 16.81 14.66
N ALA A 353 -3.60 17.95 15.29
CA ALA A 353 -3.12 18.29 16.62
C ALA A 353 -3.67 17.36 17.70
N GLU A 354 -4.98 17.15 17.72
CA GLU A 354 -5.68 16.51 18.82
C GLU A 354 -5.79 14.99 18.68
N GLU A 355 -5.78 14.43 17.48
CA GLU A 355 -5.85 12.97 17.29
C GLU A 355 -4.49 12.33 17.01
N VAL A 356 -3.64 13.00 16.22
CA VAL A 356 -2.36 12.42 15.78
C VAL A 356 -1.20 12.86 16.69
N LEU A 357 -1.05 14.16 16.90
CA LEU A 357 0.07 14.78 17.62
C LEU A 357 -0.19 15.00 19.12
N ARG A 358 -1.01 14.14 19.74
CA ARG A 358 -1.29 14.20 21.18
C ARG A 358 0.00 14.24 22.00
N GLY A 359 0.12 15.26 22.85
CA GLY A 359 1.28 15.47 23.73
C GLY A 359 2.49 16.12 23.06
N VAL A 360 2.38 16.52 21.79
CA VAL A 360 3.40 17.31 21.10
C VAL A 360 3.04 18.79 21.21
N ASP A 361 4.01 19.62 21.59
CA ASP A 361 3.88 21.08 21.48
C ASP A 361 3.93 21.50 20.01
N ILE A 362 2.75 21.65 19.42
CA ILE A 362 2.56 22.04 18.02
C ILE A 362 2.97 23.48 17.74
N TYR A 363 2.90 24.37 18.74
CA TYR A 363 3.21 25.79 18.59
C TYR A 363 4.72 26.02 18.50
N ALA A 364 5.50 25.24 19.25
CA ALA A 364 6.95 25.20 19.10
C ALA A 364 7.42 24.49 17.81
N ARG A 365 6.56 23.71 17.16
CA ARG A 365 6.92 22.83 16.03
C ARG A 365 5.94 22.93 14.85
N PRO A 366 5.77 24.11 14.24
CA PRO A 366 4.79 24.34 13.16
C PRO A 366 5.00 23.40 11.97
N LYS A 367 6.26 23.05 11.66
CA LYS A 367 6.60 22.12 10.57
C LYS A 367 6.06 20.71 10.77
N ILE A 368 6.07 20.20 12.00
CA ILE A 368 5.55 18.86 12.29
C ILE A 368 4.03 18.84 12.10
N LEU A 369 3.35 19.90 12.52
CA LEU A 369 1.92 20.06 12.31
C LEU A 369 1.60 20.15 10.82
N ALA A 370 2.23 21.05 10.07
CA ALA A 370 2.03 21.20 8.62
C ALA A 370 2.26 19.89 7.87
N THR A 371 3.36 19.18 8.17
CA THR A 371 3.66 17.87 7.56
C THR A 371 2.58 16.84 7.90
N THR A 372 2.09 16.82 9.14
CA THR A 372 1.04 15.89 9.56
C THR A 372 -0.31 16.22 8.93
N MET A 373 -0.66 17.51 8.81
CA MET A 373 -1.85 17.97 8.09
C MET A 373 -1.81 17.55 6.62
N HIS A 374 -0.68 17.78 5.94
CA HIS A 374 -0.50 17.37 4.55
C HIS A 374 -0.57 15.83 4.40
N GLN A 375 0.06 15.07 5.30
CA GLN A 375 -0.05 13.60 5.32
C GLN A 375 -1.50 13.15 5.52
N LEU A 376 -2.22 13.75 6.45
CA LEU A 376 -3.61 13.45 6.73
C LEU A 376 -4.49 13.69 5.50
N TRP A 377 -4.35 14.87 4.88
CA TRP A 377 -5.07 15.24 3.65
C TRP A 377 -4.76 14.29 2.49
N SER A 378 -3.48 13.98 2.26
CA SER A 378 -3.12 13.06 1.19
C SER A 378 -3.76 11.68 1.36
N LYS A 379 -3.90 11.19 2.61
CA LYS A 379 -4.56 9.91 2.92
C LYS A 379 -6.08 10.00 2.78
N THR A 380 -6.69 11.17 2.99
CA THR A 380 -8.13 11.37 2.75
C THR A 380 -8.48 11.38 1.28
N LEU A 381 -7.62 11.88 0.40
CA LEU A 381 -7.91 11.96 -1.05
C LEU A 381 -7.92 10.60 -1.75
N VAL A 382 -7.24 9.57 -1.21
CA VAL A 382 -7.16 8.26 -1.85
C VAL A 382 -8.54 7.61 -1.92
N THR A 383 -9.03 7.36 -3.13
CA THR A 383 -10.22 6.57 -3.42
C THR A 383 -9.82 5.14 -3.75
N PRO A 384 -10.20 4.14 -2.93
CA PRO A 384 -9.86 2.75 -3.22
C PRO A 384 -10.60 2.25 -4.48
N PRO A 385 -10.05 1.28 -5.24
CA PRO A 385 -10.68 0.74 -6.45
C PRO A 385 -12.07 0.18 -6.17
N GLY A 386 -12.96 0.01 -7.16
CA GLY A 386 -14.22 -0.72 -6.93
C GLY A 386 -14.01 -2.12 -6.32
N PRO A 387 -14.99 -2.71 -5.61
CA PRO A 387 -14.84 -4.03 -4.98
C PRO A 387 -14.41 -5.13 -5.95
N PHE A 388 -14.99 -5.16 -7.16
CA PHE A 388 -14.59 -6.10 -8.21
C PHE A 388 -13.12 -5.92 -8.62
N ALA A 389 -12.71 -4.69 -8.93
CA ALA A 389 -11.32 -4.38 -9.26
C ALA A 389 -10.37 -4.75 -8.12
N THR A 390 -10.78 -4.52 -6.87
CA THR A 390 -10.01 -4.92 -5.68
C THR A 390 -9.83 -6.43 -5.61
N ALA A 391 -10.90 -7.20 -5.83
CA ALA A 391 -10.83 -8.67 -5.82
C ALA A 391 -9.92 -9.22 -6.93
N VAL A 392 -10.04 -8.68 -8.15
CA VAL A 392 -9.18 -9.07 -9.29
C VAL A 392 -7.71 -8.76 -8.99
N LEU A 393 -7.41 -7.57 -8.47
CA LEU A 393 -6.03 -7.17 -8.13
C LEU A 393 -5.46 -8.01 -6.98
N LEU A 394 -6.26 -8.33 -5.96
CA LEU A 394 -5.85 -9.23 -4.88
C LEU A 394 -5.60 -10.65 -5.36
N ALA A 395 -6.44 -11.17 -6.27
CA ALA A 395 -6.24 -12.49 -6.87
C ALA A 395 -4.95 -12.54 -7.70
N PHE A 396 -4.72 -11.51 -8.52
CA PHE A 396 -3.47 -11.37 -9.28
C PHE A 396 -2.24 -11.29 -8.39
N TYR A 397 -2.30 -10.47 -7.34
CA TYR A 397 -1.22 -10.34 -6.37
C TYR A 397 -0.98 -11.64 -5.59
N GLY A 398 -2.05 -12.33 -5.18
CA GLY A 398 -1.97 -13.64 -4.54
C GLY A 398 -1.34 -14.71 -5.44
N LEU A 399 -1.66 -14.72 -6.74
CA LEU A 399 -1.03 -15.61 -7.71
C LEU A 399 0.48 -15.36 -7.82
N ILE A 400 0.89 -14.08 -7.88
CA ILE A 400 2.30 -13.69 -7.90
C ILE A 400 3.03 -14.20 -6.66
N LEU A 401 2.50 -13.89 -5.46
CA LEU A 401 3.10 -14.35 -4.19
C LEU A 401 3.17 -15.88 -4.11
N SER A 402 2.17 -16.58 -4.63
CA SER A 402 2.16 -18.04 -4.68
C SER A 402 3.25 -18.59 -5.58
N GLY A 403 3.45 -17.97 -6.76
CA GLY A 403 4.55 -18.31 -7.66
C GLY A 403 5.92 -18.04 -7.03
N LEU A 404 6.07 -16.93 -6.30
CA LEU A 404 7.31 -16.60 -5.56
C LEU A 404 7.66 -17.67 -4.53
N VAL A 405 6.68 -18.12 -3.75
CA VAL A 405 6.88 -19.19 -2.77
C VAL A 405 7.23 -20.51 -3.47
N ALA A 406 6.55 -20.86 -4.57
CA ALA A 406 6.85 -22.07 -5.31
C ALA A 406 8.30 -22.08 -5.82
N ILE A 407 8.77 -20.96 -6.38
CA ILE A 407 10.15 -20.82 -6.87
C ILE A 407 11.15 -20.87 -5.71
N GLY A 408 10.87 -20.15 -4.61
CA GLY A 408 11.75 -20.11 -3.44
C GLY A 408 11.83 -21.42 -2.66
N VAL A 409 10.83 -22.30 -2.78
CA VAL A 409 10.84 -23.66 -2.20
C VAL A 409 11.56 -24.66 -3.13
N SER A 410 11.61 -24.39 -4.43
CA SER A 410 12.29 -25.25 -5.42
C SER A 410 13.80 -24.98 -5.61
N ALA A 411 14.29 -23.85 -5.07
CA ALA A 411 15.69 -23.42 -5.12
C ALA A 411 16.37 -23.64 -3.76
#